data_AF-A0A452ZD69-F1
#
_entry.id   AF-A0A452ZD69-F1
#
_cell.length_a   1.000
_cell.length_b   1.000
_cell.length_c   1.000
_cell.angle_alpha   90.00
_cell.angle_beta   90.00
_cell.angle_gamma   90.00
#
_symmetry.space_group_name_H-M   'P 1'
#
loop_
_entity.id
_entity.type
_entity.pdbx_description
1 polymer ?
#
loop_
_entity_poly.entity_id
_entity_poly.type
_entity_poly.pdbx_seq_one_letter_code
_entity_poly.pdbx_strand_id
1 'polypeptide(L)'
;LEEFDTHDPKENNALLPYIRKRSKIIEIVAARDIVFALSQSGVCAAFSRVTNKRICFLNGSPDEVVRSLFYNKNNDSLITVSVYGSENFSALRCKTTRIEYIRRGTPDAGFPLFETESLKWPGFVEFDDVNGKVLTYSAQDSTYKVFDLKNYTLLYSISDKNVQEIKISPGIMLLIYTRTSSSIPLKILNIEDGTVLKFFNHLLHRNKKVDFIEQFNEKLLVKQDGENLQILDVRNFQLTEVSSTEFMTPSAFIFLYELQLFLTFRNRSVAVWNFRGELVTSFEDHLLWHPDCNTNNIYITSDQDLIISYCKADSTDSFSEENVIIVLVPLVS
;
A
#
# COMPACT_ATOMS: atom_id res chain seq x y z
N LEU A 1 -29.99 -13.38 -2.36
CA LEU A 1 -28.64 -12.90 -1.98
C LEU A 1 -27.79 -14.13 -1.71
N GLU A 2 -26.56 -14.15 -2.23
CA GLU A 2 -25.58 -15.19 -1.91
C GLU A 2 -24.66 -14.65 -0.80
N GLU A 3 -24.43 -15.44 0.25
CA GLU A 3 -23.72 -15.01 1.46
C GLU A 3 -22.54 -15.95 1.74
N PHE A 4 -21.36 -15.37 1.99
CA PHE A 4 -20.15 -16.09 2.39
C PHE A 4 -19.85 -15.80 3.87
N ASP A 5 -19.81 -16.83 4.72
CA ASP A 5 -19.53 -16.68 6.15
C ASP A 5 -18.14 -17.23 6.51
N THR A 6 -17.30 -16.36 7.07
CA THR A 6 -15.99 -16.75 7.63
C THR A 6 -16.12 -17.38 9.01
N HIS A 7 -17.24 -17.18 9.69
CA HIS A 7 -17.53 -17.77 10.98
C HIS A 7 -18.24 -19.11 10.82
N ASP A 8 -17.71 -20.15 11.45
CA ASP A 8 -18.30 -21.49 11.42
C ASP A 8 -18.56 -22.02 12.83
N PRO A 9 -19.82 -22.01 13.31
CA PRO A 9 -20.15 -22.53 14.62
C PRO A 9 -20.10 -24.06 14.68
N LYS A 10 -20.07 -24.76 13.53
CA LYS A 10 -20.09 -26.23 13.45
C LYS A 10 -18.68 -26.82 13.34
N GLU A 11 -17.74 -26.11 12.70
CA GLU A 11 -16.30 -26.42 12.79
C GLU A 11 -15.73 -25.92 14.14
N ASN A 12 -16.10 -26.61 15.21
CA ASN A 12 -15.44 -26.54 16.51
C ASN A 12 -14.05 -27.23 16.50
N ASN A 13 -13.34 -27.15 15.37
CA ASN A 13 -11.97 -27.66 15.32
C ASN A 13 -11.11 -26.79 16.25
N ALA A 14 -10.47 -27.45 17.22
CA ALA A 14 -9.68 -26.87 18.30
C ALA A 14 -8.42 -26.09 17.83
N LEU A 15 -8.30 -25.84 16.53
CA LEU A 15 -7.09 -25.32 15.91
C LEU A 15 -6.98 -23.80 15.97
N LEU A 16 -8.06 -23.01 16.09
CA LEU A 16 -7.95 -21.54 16.06
C LEU A 16 -8.93 -20.88 17.06
N PRO A 17 -8.48 -20.41 18.23
CA PRO A 17 -9.35 -19.79 19.23
C PRO A 17 -10.07 -18.54 18.69
N TYR A 18 -9.48 -17.86 17.70
CA TYR A 18 -10.02 -16.66 17.06
C TYR A 18 -11.23 -16.89 16.14
N ILE A 19 -11.51 -18.14 15.72
CA ILE A 19 -12.67 -18.47 14.88
C ILE A 19 -13.98 -18.41 15.68
N ARG A 20 -13.92 -18.58 17.01
CA ARG A 20 -15.10 -18.66 17.88
C ARG A 20 -15.90 -17.37 18.00
N LYS A 21 -15.39 -16.25 17.49
CA LYS A 21 -16.04 -14.94 17.55
C LYS A 21 -16.08 -14.33 16.15
N ARG A 22 -17.27 -13.90 15.72
CA ARG A 22 -17.42 -13.08 14.51
C ARG A 22 -16.51 -11.85 14.60
N SER A 23 -15.84 -11.55 13.50
CA SER A 23 -14.91 -10.44 13.38
C SER A 23 -15.13 -9.75 12.03
N LYS A 24 -14.94 -8.43 12.00
CA LYS A 24 -15.10 -7.62 10.79
C LYS A 24 -14.09 -8.07 9.73
N ILE A 25 -14.51 -8.14 8.46
CA ILE A 25 -13.59 -8.34 7.34
C ILE A 25 -12.84 -7.04 7.07
N ILE A 26 -11.52 -7.13 6.99
CA ILE A 26 -10.63 -5.98 6.78
C ILE A 26 -9.98 -5.98 5.40
N GLU A 27 -9.92 -7.14 4.74
CA GLU A 27 -9.30 -7.27 3.43
C GLU A 27 -9.96 -8.42 2.65
N ILE A 28 -10.19 -8.20 1.35
CA ILE A 28 -10.72 -9.18 0.41
C ILE A 28 -9.81 -9.21 -0.80
N VAL A 29 -9.33 -10.40 -1.16
CA VAL A 29 -8.51 -10.61 -2.36
C VAL A 29 -9.21 -11.62 -3.26
N ALA A 30 -9.27 -11.35 -4.55
CA ALA A 30 -9.80 -12.29 -5.54
C ALA A 30 -8.66 -12.84 -6.40
N ALA A 31 -8.60 -14.16 -6.54
CA ALA A 31 -7.71 -14.83 -7.47
C ALA A 31 -8.49 -15.88 -8.25
N ARG A 32 -8.64 -15.67 -9.56
CA ARG A 32 -9.42 -16.54 -10.45
C ARG A 32 -10.86 -16.74 -9.94
N ASP A 33 -11.23 -17.98 -9.63
CA ASP A 33 -12.52 -18.44 -9.11
C ASP A 33 -12.56 -18.52 -7.57
N ILE A 34 -11.55 -17.98 -6.87
CA ILE A 34 -11.45 -18.01 -5.42
C ILE A 34 -11.51 -16.58 -4.87
N VAL A 35 -12.30 -16.39 -3.80
CA VAL A 35 -12.32 -15.18 -2.99
C VAL A 35 -11.69 -15.50 -1.64
N PHE A 36 -10.75 -14.66 -1.21
CA PHE A 36 -10.14 -14.71 0.09
C PHE A 36 -10.72 -13.58 0.95
N ALA A 37 -11.06 -13.89 2.18
CA ALA A 37 -11.51 -12.91 3.16
C ALA A 37 -10.65 -13.01 4.41
N LEU A 38 -10.05 -11.89 4.80
CA LEU A 38 -9.26 -11.73 6.02
C LEU A 38 -10.07 -10.95 7.07
N SER A 39 -10.25 -11.54 8.24
CA SER A 39 -10.87 -10.88 9.38
C SER A 39 -9.88 -10.03 10.18
N GLN A 40 -10.41 -9.07 10.95
CA GLN A 40 -9.65 -8.28 11.90
C GLN A 40 -8.98 -9.14 12.99
N SER A 41 -9.55 -10.31 13.29
CA SER A 41 -8.94 -11.29 14.20
C SER A 41 -7.80 -12.10 13.59
N GLY A 42 -7.49 -11.89 12.30
CA GLY A 42 -6.41 -12.57 11.57
C GLY A 42 -6.77 -13.95 11.04
N VAL A 43 -8.06 -14.29 10.97
CA VAL A 43 -8.55 -15.51 10.33
C VAL A 43 -8.68 -15.24 8.83
N CYS A 44 -8.03 -16.06 8.02
CA CYS A 44 -8.12 -15.99 6.56
C CYS A 44 -8.85 -17.23 6.02
N ALA A 45 -9.92 -17.02 5.27
CA ALA A 45 -10.69 -18.09 4.64
C ALA A 45 -10.74 -17.93 3.11
N ALA A 46 -10.70 -19.05 2.39
CA ALA A 46 -10.89 -19.13 0.95
C ALA A 46 -12.29 -19.65 0.61
N PHE A 47 -12.94 -19.06 -0.39
CA PHE A 47 -14.26 -19.43 -0.87
C PHE A 47 -14.24 -19.64 -2.38
N SER A 48 -14.89 -20.70 -2.85
CA SER A 48 -15.07 -20.96 -4.28
C SER A 48 -16.25 -20.15 -4.79
N ARG A 49 -16.03 -19.36 -5.85
CA ARG A 49 -17.09 -18.65 -6.59
C ARG A 49 -17.92 -19.56 -7.48
N VAL A 50 -17.46 -20.79 -7.72
CA VAL A 50 -18.19 -21.78 -8.53
C VAL A 50 -19.21 -22.53 -7.68
N THR A 51 -18.81 -22.91 -6.47
CA THR A 51 -19.65 -23.73 -5.57
C THR A 51 -20.31 -22.93 -4.46
N ASN A 52 -19.92 -21.66 -4.29
CA ASN A 52 -20.33 -20.78 -3.20
C ASN A 52 -20.10 -21.37 -1.80
N LYS A 53 -19.04 -22.17 -1.66
CA LYS A 53 -18.65 -22.82 -0.40
C LYS A 53 -17.24 -22.41 0.02
N ARG A 54 -17.00 -22.41 1.34
CA ARG A 54 -15.65 -22.30 1.90
C ARG A 54 -14.83 -23.51 1.44
N ILE A 55 -13.63 -23.25 0.95
CA ILE A 55 -12.67 -24.27 0.56
C ILE A 55 -11.85 -24.67 1.78
N CYS A 56 -11.20 -23.70 2.45
CA CYS A 56 -10.37 -23.92 3.62
C CYS A 56 -10.12 -22.62 4.40
N PHE A 57 -9.53 -22.75 5.60
CA PHE A 57 -8.82 -21.69 6.28
C PHE A 57 -7.33 -21.73 5.90
N LEU A 58 -6.69 -20.57 5.76
CA LEU A 58 -5.29 -20.45 5.32
C LEU A 58 -4.29 -20.47 6.49
N ASN A 59 -4.77 -20.17 7.70
CA ASN A 59 -3.98 -20.22 8.93
C ASN A 59 -3.48 -21.66 9.16
N GLY A 60 -2.18 -21.81 9.36
CA GLY A 60 -1.51 -23.08 9.61
C GLY A 60 -1.32 -23.42 11.08
N SER A 61 -1.36 -22.44 11.99
CA SER A 61 -1.23 -22.67 13.44
C SER A 61 -2.26 -21.91 14.28
N PRO A 62 -2.56 -22.36 15.52
CA PRO A 62 -3.51 -21.69 16.41
C PRO A 62 -3.15 -20.27 16.83
N ASP A 63 -1.86 -19.97 16.88
CA ASP A 63 -1.32 -18.68 17.27
C ASP A 63 -0.96 -17.79 16.07
N GLU A 64 -1.22 -18.26 14.83
CA GLU A 64 -1.02 -17.49 13.61
C GLU A 64 -2.13 -16.44 13.43
N VAL A 65 -1.72 -15.20 13.28
CA VAL A 65 -2.59 -14.06 12.95
C VAL A 65 -2.14 -13.50 11.61
N VAL A 66 -2.94 -13.75 10.57
CA VAL A 66 -2.70 -13.18 9.23
C VAL A 66 -2.98 -11.68 9.27
N ARG A 67 -2.10 -10.88 8.65
CA ARG A 67 -2.15 -9.41 8.65
C ARG A 67 -2.38 -8.81 7.28
N SER A 68 -1.95 -9.49 6.23
CA SER A 68 -2.16 -9.03 4.85
C SER A 68 -2.13 -10.20 3.87
N LEU A 69 -2.83 -10.02 2.75
CA LEU A 69 -2.88 -10.96 1.65
C LEU A 69 -2.34 -10.31 0.36
N PHE A 70 -1.60 -11.06 -0.44
CA PHE A 70 -1.16 -10.58 -1.74
C PHE A 70 -1.30 -11.68 -2.79
N TYR A 71 -2.11 -11.45 -3.81
CA TYR A 71 -2.22 -12.39 -4.93
C TYR A 71 -1.12 -12.10 -5.96
N ASN A 72 -0.12 -12.98 -6.00
CA ASN A 72 0.98 -12.90 -6.94
C ASN A 72 0.59 -13.50 -8.30
N LYS A 73 0.22 -12.62 -9.24
CA LYS A 73 -0.13 -12.97 -10.62
C LYS A 73 1.05 -13.57 -11.39
N ASN A 74 2.30 -13.29 -11.01
CA ASN A 74 3.49 -13.73 -11.74
C ASN A 74 3.74 -15.25 -11.65
N ASN A 75 3.28 -15.88 -10.57
CA ASN A 75 3.47 -17.31 -10.35
C ASN A 75 2.21 -18.02 -9.83
N ASP A 76 1.05 -17.36 -9.91
CA ASP A 76 -0.26 -17.89 -9.56
C ASP A 76 -0.32 -18.44 -8.12
N SER A 77 0.09 -17.60 -7.18
CA SER A 77 0.11 -17.93 -5.75
C SER A 77 -0.49 -16.82 -4.89
N LEU A 78 -1.00 -17.21 -3.74
CA LEU A 78 -1.35 -16.27 -2.67
C LEU A 78 -0.20 -16.21 -1.68
N ILE A 79 0.25 -15.00 -1.36
CA ILE A 79 1.19 -14.74 -0.28
C ILE A 79 0.40 -14.27 0.94
N THR A 80 0.64 -14.90 2.08
CA THR A 80 0.10 -14.48 3.38
C THR A 80 1.24 -13.91 4.22
N VAL A 81 1.03 -12.71 4.78
CA VAL A 81 1.94 -12.13 5.78
C VAL A 81 1.30 -12.30 7.15
N SER A 82 1.97 -13.02 8.03
CA SER A 82 1.46 -13.40 9.34
C SER A 82 2.40 -12.99 10.46
N VAL A 83 1.85 -12.92 11.67
CA VAL A 83 2.60 -12.82 12.93
C VAL A 83 2.13 -13.93 13.86
N TYR A 84 3.01 -14.39 14.75
CA TYR A 84 2.75 -15.52 15.63
C TYR A 84 2.73 -15.11 17.10
N GLY A 85 1.74 -15.61 17.85
CA GLY A 85 1.63 -15.38 19.29
C GLY A 85 2.82 -15.93 20.07
N SER A 86 3.36 -17.08 19.67
CA SER A 86 4.58 -17.66 20.23
C SER A 86 5.81 -16.76 20.09
N GLU A 87 5.83 -15.86 19.09
CA GLU A 87 6.90 -14.88 18.85
C GLU A 87 6.53 -13.47 19.38
N ASN A 88 5.54 -13.38 20.28
CA ASN A 88 4.99 -12.11 20.78
C ASN A 88 4.54 -11.15 19.67
N PHE A 89 4.11 -11.69 18.53
CA PHE A 89 3.73 -10.94 17.34
C PHE A 89 4.82 -9.98 16.81
N SER A 90 6.09 -10.28 17.08
CA SER A 90 7.20 -9.34 16.88
C SER A 90 7.80 -9.34 15.47
N ALA A 91 7.62 -10.43 14.72
CA ALA A 91 8.24 -10.62 13.40
C ALA A 91 7.18 -10.98 12.34
N LEU A 92 7.32 -10.39 11.16
CA LEU A 92 6.53 -10.76 9.99
C LEU A 92 7.07 -12.06 9.38
N ARG A 93 6.16 -12.98 9.08
CA ARG A 93 6.45 -14.23 8.39
C ARG A 93 5.65 -14.27 7.10
N CYS A 94 6.35 -14.53 5.99
CA CYS A 94 5.72 -14.64 4.68
C CYS A 94 5.60 -16.12 4.30
N LYS A 95 4.46 -16.50 3.73
CA LYS A 95 4.25 -17.84 3.16
C LYS A 95 3.59 -17.68 1.80
N THR A 96 4.08 -18.39 0.80
CA THR A 96 3.42 -18.49 -0.50
C THR A 96 2.74 -19.84 -0.67
N THR A 97 1.50 -19.83 -1.13
CA THR A 97 0.71 -21.02 -1.41
C THR A 97 0.12 -20.89 -2.81
N ARG A 98 0.42 -21.85 -3.71
CA ARG A 98 -0.16 -21.86 -5.06
C ARG A 98 -1.68 -21.91 -5.01
N ILE A 99 -2.34 -21.18 -5.91
CA ILE A 99 -3.80 -21.17 -6.00
C ILE A 99 -4.37 -22.58 -6.19
N GLU A 100 -3.67 -23.44 -6.91
CA GLU A 100 -4.07 -24.84 -7.10
C GLU A 100 -4.09 -25.66 -5.79
N TYR A 101 -3.17 -25.41 -4.87
CA TYR A 101 -3.15 -26.09 -3.56
C TYR A 101 -4.30 -25.61 -2.68
N ILE A 102 -4.59 -24.31 -2.72
CA ILE A 102 -5.74 -23.74 -2.02
C ILE A 102 -7.03 -24.34 -2.57
N ARG A 103 -7.18 -24.42 -3.91
CA ARG A 103 -8.36 -25.00 -4.56
C ARG A 103 -8.65 -26.44 -4.11
N ARG A 104 -7.60 -27.21 -3.82
CA ARG A 104 -7.67 -28.59 -3.33
C ARG A 104 -7.90 -28.69 -1.81
N GLY A 105 -7.96 -27.57 -1.10
CA GLY A 105 -8.10 -27.53 0.36
C GLY A 105 -6.83 -27.91 1.11
N THR A 106 -5.64 -27.80 0.50
CA THR A 106 -4.34 -28.14 1.10
C THR A 106 -3.43 -26.90 1.21
N PRO A 107 -3.81 -25.90 2.02
CA PRO A 107 -3.06 -24.64 2.13
C PRO A 107 -1.71 -24.78 2.83
N ASP A 108 -1.51 -25.88 3.54
CA ASP A 108 -0.29 -26.34 4.22
C ASP A 108 0.83 -26.74 3.25
N ALA A 109 0.50 -27.05 1.99
CA ALA A 109 1.49 -27.31 0.93
C ALA A 109 2.24 -26.04 0.43
N GLY A 110 1.95 -24.87 1.02
CA GLY A 110 2.73 -23.66 0.81
C GLY A 110 4.13 -23.76 1.44
N PHE A 111 5.01 -22.83 1.09
CA PHE A 111 6.36 -22.76 1.65
C PHE A 111 6.66 -21.34 2.17
N PRO A 112 7.49 -21.24 3.23
CA PRO A 112 7.87 -19.95 3.78
C PRO A 112 8.74 -19.17 2.79
N LEU A 113 8.61 -17.84 2.84
CA LEU A 113 9.43 -16.90 2.09
C LEU A 113 10.30 -16.08 3.05
N PHE A 114 11.49 -15.71 2.58
CA PHE A 114 12.38 -14.77 3.28
C PHE A 114 12.75 -15.23 4.70
N GLU A 115 12.92 -16.53 4.93
CA GLU A 115 13.24 -17.10 6.25
C GLU A 115 14.55 -16.57 6.84
N THR A 116 15.47 -16.16 5.97
CA THR A 116 16.75 -15.54 6.34
C THR A 116 16.63 -14.07 6.73
N GLU A 117 15.47 -13.45 6.53
CA GLU A 117 15.25 -12.03 6.79
C GLU A 117 14.68 -11.78 8.18
N SER A 118 15.23 -10.77 8.87
CA SER A 118 14.75 -10.31 10.18
C SER A 118 13.71 -9.20 10.00
N LEU A 119 12.45 -9.58 9.74
CA LEU A 119 11.35 -8.65 9.50
C LEU A 119 10.64 -8.25 10.79
N LYS A 120 11.41 -7.79 11.78
CA LYS A 120 10.89 -7.25 13.05
C LYS A 120 10.73 -5.75 12.95
N TRP A 121 9.62 -5.21 13.48
CA TRP A 121 9.39 -3.76 13.50
C TRP A 121 10.64 -2.99 13.99
N PRO A 122 11.07 -1.92 13.30
CA PRO A 122 10.45 -1.25 12.15
C PRO A 122 10.76 -1.86 10.75
N GLY A 123 11.31 -3.08 10.69
CA GLY A 123 11.47 -3.85 9.46
C GLY A 123 10.14 -4.21 8.80
N PHE A 124 10.15 -4.35 7.48
CA PHE A 124 8.95 -4.56 6.67
C PHE A 124 9.23 -5.39 5.41
N VAL A 125 8.14 -5.82 4.77
CA VAL A 125 8.13 -6.42 3.43
C VAL A 125 7.06 -5.71 2.60
N GLU A 126 7.40 -5.38 1.36
CA GLU A 126 6.52 -4.73 0.39
C GLU A 126 6.56 -5.52 -0.93
N PHE A 127 5.39 -5.86 -1.46
CA PHE A 127 5.24 -6.57 -2.73
C PHE A 127 4.84 -5.58 -3.81
N ASP A 128 5.71 -5.43 -4.80
CA ASP A 128 5.52 -4.50 -5.90
C ASP A 128 5.20 -5.30 -7.18
N ASP A 129 3.92 -5.36 -7.52
CA ASP A 129 3.45 -6.06 -8.71
C ASP A 129 3.76 -5.29 -10.00
N VAL A 130 3.95 -3.97 -9.93
CA VAL A 130 4.26 -3.11 -11.07
C VAL A 130 5.67 -3.37 -11.57
N ASN A 131 6.66 -3.40 -10.67
CA ASN A 131 8.05 -3.70 -11.05
C ASN A 131 8.39 -5.19 -10.97
N GLY A 132 7.47 -6.03 -10.47
CA GLY A 132 7.71 -7.45 -10.27
C GLY A 132 8.81 -7.71 -9.24
N LYS A 133 8.84 -6.93 -8.16
CA LYS A 133 9.86 -7.00 -7.10
C LYS A 133 9.25 -7.20 -5.73
N VAL A 134 10.08 -7.65 -4.79
CA VAL A 134 9.79 -7.61 -3.36
C VAL A 134 10.88 -6.83 -2.67
N LEU A 135 10.52 -5.81 -1.91
CA LEU A 135 11.44 -5.06 -1.06
C LEU A 135 11.29 -5.54 0.37
N THR A 136 12.40 -5.94 1.00
CA THR A 136 12.44 -6.16 2.45
C THR A 136 13.38 -5.16 3.11
N TYR A 137 13.09 -4.84 4.37
CA TYR A 137 13.98 -4.06 5.22
C TYR A 137 14.20 -4.78 6.56
N SER A 138 15.46 -5.06 6.87
CA SER A 138 15.89 -5.52 8.20
C SER A 138 16.41 -4.34 9.00
N ALA A 139 15.66 -3.93 10.03
CA ALA A 139 16.09 -2.85 10.93
C ALA A 139 17.35 -3.24 11.73
N GLN A 140 17.48 -4.53 12.07
CA GLN A 140 18.64 -5.08 12.78
C GLN A 140 19.93 -4.94 11.96
N ASP A 141 19.84 -5.23 10.66
CA ASP A 141 20.99 -5.21 9.76
C ASP A 141 21.13 -3.88 9.02
N SER A 142 20.17 -2.97 9.19
CA SER A 142 20.05 -1.71 8.43
C SER A 142 20.23 -1.94 6.92
N THR A 143 19.60 -3.00 6.40
CA THR A 143 19.81 -3.47 5.03
C THR A 143 18.46 -3.68 4.36
N TYR A 144 18.35 -3.12 3.16
CA TYR A 144 17.27 -3.40 2.24
C TYR A 144 17.69 -4.51 1.29
N LYS A 145 16.76 -5.40 0.95
CA LYS A 145 16.98 -6.43 -0.07
C LYS A 145 15.86 -6.41 -1.09
N VAL A 146 16.24 -6.58 -2.35
CA VAL A 146 15.32 -6.62 -3.48
C VAL A 146 15.32 -8.03 -4.05
N PHE A 147 14.16 -8.65 -4.10
CA PHE A 147 13.95 -9.97 -4.65
C PHE A 147 13.08 -9.89 -5.91
N ASP A 148 13.26 -10.86 -6.80
CA ASP A 148 12.36 -11.08 -7.94
C ASP A 148 11.02 -11.64 -7.44
N LEU A 149 9.90 -11.04 -7.83
CA LEU A 149 8.58 -11.45 -7.36
C LEU A 149 8.11 -12.79 -7.96
N LYS A 150 8.65 -13.21 -9.10
CA LYS A 150 8.24 -14.43 -9.80
C LYS A 150 8.82 -15.67 -9.14
N ASN A 151 10.11 -15.65 -8.77
CA ASN A 151 10.83 -16.80 -8.22
C ASN A 151 11.43 -16.57 -6.83
N TYR A 152 11.28 -15.37 -6.26
CA TYR A 152 11.78 -14.96 -4.95
C TYR A 152 13.31 -15.01 -4.79
N THR A 153 14.06 -14.99 -5.90
CA THR A 153 15.52 -14.92 -5.85
C THR A 153 15.97 -13.53 -5.43
N LEU A 154 16.94 -13.46 -4.52
CA LEU A 154 17.60 -12.21 -4.17
C LEU A 154 18.33 -11.65 -5.39
N LEU A 155 18.03 -10.41 -5.77
CA LEU A 155 18.66 -9.72 -6.88
C LEU A 155 19.86 -8.89 -6.40
N TYR A 156 19.62 -7.99 -5.46
CA TYR A 156 20.66 -7.14 -4.88
C TYR A 156 20.27 -6.66 -3.46
N SER A 157 21.21 -6.03 -2.78
CA SER A 157 21.04 -5.50 -1.43
C SER A 157 21.61 -4.09 -1.32
N ILE A 158 20.95 -3.27 -0.51
CA ILE A 158 21.36 -1.90 -0.21
C ILE A 158 21.64 -1.83 1.30
N SER A 159 22.92 -1.82 1.65
CA SER A 159 23.39 -1.71 3.04
C SER A 159 24.00 -0.34 3.26
N ASP A 160 23.15 0.66 3.49
CA ASP A 160 23.56 2.04 3.74
C ASP A 160 22.78 2.63 4.91
N LYS A 161 23.46 2.81 6.04
CA LYS A 161 22.87 3.25 7.31
C LYS A 161 22.33 4.69 7.27
N ASN A 162 22.70 5.46 6.26
CA ASN A 162 22.27 6.85 6.12
C ASN A 162 20.95 6.98 5.37
N VAL A 163 20.47 5.90 4.73
CA VAL A 163 19.15 5.85 4.08
C VAL A 163 18.08 5.88 5.17
N GLN A 164 17.21 6.89 5.13
CA GLN A 164 16.09 7.02 6.04
C GLN A 164 14.82 6.41 5.47
N GLU A 165 14.64 6.55 4.16
CA GLU A 165 13.43 6.10 3.49
C GLU A 165 13.77 5.66 2.06
N ILE A 166 13.02 4.69 1.56
CA ILE A 166 13.04 4.27 0.17
C ILE A 166 11.63 4.43 -0.39
N LYS A 167 11.54 5.00 -1.59
CA LYS A 167 10.29 5.05 -2.36
C LYS A 167 10.48 4.31 -3.67
N ILE A 168 9.47 3.55 -4.06
CA ILE A 168 9.47 2.81 -5.31
C ILE A 168 8.53 3.50 -6.30
N SER A 169 8.98 3.60 -7.55
CA SER A 169 8.19 4.05 -8.69
C SER A 169 8.42 3.06 -9.85
N PRO A 170 7.59 3.08 -10.89
CA PRO A 170 7.83 2.25 -12.07
C PRO A 170 9.25 2.48 -12.63
N GLY A 171 10.04 1.41 -12.71
CA GLY A 171 11.41 1.36 -13.23
C GLY A 171 12.52 1.87 -12.30
N ILE A 172 12.20 2.55 -11.20
CA ILE A 172 13.20 3.25 -10.37
C ILE A 172 12.91 3.18 -8.87
N MET A 173 13.96 3.39 -8.08
CA MET A 173 13.89 3.46 -6.63
C MET A 173 14.61 4.72 -6.14
N LEU A 174 13.93 5.53 -5.32
CA LEU A 174 14.50 6.71 -4.68
C LEU A 174 14.93 6.38 -3.26
N LEU A 175 16.23 6.54 -2.99
CA LEU A 175 16.79 6.51 -1.66
C LEU A 175 16.87 7.93 -1.13
N ILE A 176 16.18 8.16 -0.02
CA ILE A 176 16.15 9.42 0.71
C ILE A 176 17.10 9.29 1.90
N TYR A 177 18.15 10.11 1.89
CA TYR A 177 19.18 10.08 2.92
C TYR A 177 18.84 10.98 4.09
N THR A 178 19.56 10.77 5.19
CA THR A 178 19.55 11.67 6.33
C THR A 178 19.84 13.10 5.89
N ARG A 179 18.89 13.98 6.19
CA ARG A 179 18.96 15.40 5.87
C ARG A 179 20.20 16.06 6.51
N THR A 180 20.86 16.91 5.73
CA THR A 180 21.87 17.86 6.20
C THR A 180 21.23 19.20 6.56
N SER A 181 21.98 20.13 7.16
CA SER A 181 21.45 21.42 7.63
C SER A 181 20.68 22.23 6.56
N SER A 182 21.09 22.14 5.28
CA SER A 182 20.48 22.90 4.18
C SER A 182 20.14 22.09 2.93
N SER A 183 20.26 20.76 2.97
CA SER A 183 19.94 19.91 1.83
C SER A 183 19.61 18.50 2.23
N ILE A 184 18.94 17.76 1.36
CA ILE A 184 18.75 16.33 1.50
C ILE A 184 19.42 15.60 0.34
N PRO A 185 20.36 14.67 0.61
CA PRO A 185 20.94 13.84 -0.43
C PRO A 185 19.89 12.84 -0.94
N LEU A 186 19.81 12.69 -2.25
CA LEU A 186 18.88 11.80 -2.93
C LEU A 186 19.64 10.96 -3.95
N LYS A 187 19.32 9.68 -4.01
CA LYS A 187 19.89 8.74 -4.97
C LYS A 187 18.78 7.98 -5.68
N ILE A 188 18.78 8.02 -7.00
CA ILE A 188 17.85 7.27 -7.84
C ILE A 188 18.60 6.05 -8.37
N LEU A 189 18.05 4.87 -8.12
CA LEU A 189 18.54 3.59 -8.60
C LEU A 189 17.61 3.05 -9.68
N ASN A 190 18.17 2.28 -10.61
CA ASN A 190 17.39 1.39 -11.45
C ASN A 190 16.89 0.23 -10.58
N ILE A 191 15.59 -0.05 -10.62
CA ILE A 191 14.99 -1.08 -9.77
C ILE A 191 15.30 -2.52 -10.23
N GLU A 192 15.74 -2.70 -11.47
CA GLU A 192 16.07 -4.02 -12.01
C GLU A 192 17.38 -4.57 -11.47
N ASP A 193 18.41 -3.73 -11.39
CA ASP A 193 19.78 -4.15 -11.07
C ASP A 193 20.44 -3.37 -9.92
N GLY A 194 19.76 -2.36 -9.37
CA GLY A 194 20.28 -1.52 -8.29
C GLY A 194 21.36 -0.53 -8.72
N THR A 195 21.61 -0.37 -10.02
CA THR A 195 22.61 0.58 -10.53
C THR A 195 22.18 2.02 -10.25
N VAL A 196 23.16 2.88 -9.95
CA VAL A 196 22.88 4.29 -9.68
C VAL A 196 22.61 5.02 -10.99
N LEU A 197 21.38 5.49 -11.17
CA LEU A 197 21.00 6.33 -12.31
C LEU A 197 21.38 7.79 -12.06
N LYS A 198 21.13 8.27 -10.83
CA LYS A 198 21.39 9.66 -10.47
C LYS A 198 21.66 9.84 -8.99
N PHE A 199 22.50 10.81 -8.65
CA PHE A 199 22.75 11.26 -7.29
C PHE A 199 22.82 12.78 -7.27
N PHE A 200 22.08 13.41 -6.36
CA PHE A 200 22.04 14.87 -6.22
C PHE A 200 21.61 15.29 -4.81
N ASN A 201 21.92 16.53 -4.45
CA ASN A 201 21.44 17.13 -3.21
C ASN A 201 20.30 18.10 -3.52
N HIS A 202 19.13 17.87 -2.95
CA HIS A 202 18.01 18.81 -3.06
C HIS A 202 18.13 19.86 -1.96
N LEU A 203 18.11 21.14 -2.32
CA LEU A 203 18.24 22.24 -1.36
C LEU A 203 16.96 22.38 -0.55
N LEU A 204 17.11 22.62 0.76
CA LEU A 204 16.00 22.79 1.68
C LEU A 204 16.17 24.05 2.50
N HIS A 205 15.05 24.69 2.83
CA HIS A 205 15.00 25.80 3.79
C HIS A 205 15.47 25.31 5.16
N ARG A 206 16.43 26.04 5.72
CA ARG A 206 17.00 25.75 7.05
C ARG A 206 15.90 25.89 8.11
N ASN A 207 15.93 25.03 9.14
CA ASN A 207 15.01 25.05 10.29
C ASN A 207 13.52 24.82 9.99
N LYS A 208 13.14 24.53 8.74
CA LYS A 208 11.77 24.12 8.39
C LYS A 208 11.66 22.60 8.35
N LYS A 209 10.60 22.04 8.93
CA LYS A 209 10.30 20.61 8.82
C LYS A 209 10.02 20.25 7.36
N VAL A 210 10.45 19.07 6.94
CA VAL A 210 10.03 18.48 5.67
C VAL A 210 8.68 17.80 5.92
N ASP A 211 7.65 18.23 5.20
CA ASP A 211 6.31 17.66 5.32
C ASP A 211 6.24 16.34 4.56
N PHE A 212 6.72 16.33 3.32
CA PHE A 212 6.86 15.12 2.53
C PHE A 212 7.89 15.30 1.40
N ILE A 213 8.39 14.16 0.93
CA ILE A 213 9.15 14.03 -0.31
C ILE A 213 8.52 12.86 -1.04
N GLU A 214 7.98 13.07 -2.23
CA GLU A 214 7.39 12.00 -3.02
C GLU A 214 8.00 11.96 -4.41
N GLN A 215 8.04 10.77 -5.00
CA GLN A 215 8.51 10.57 -6.37
C GLN A 215 7.37 10.05 -7.23
N PHE A 216 7.20 10.65 -8.40
CA PHE A 216 6.34 10.16 -9.45
C PHE A 216 7.10 10.16 -10.76
N ASN A 217 7.48 8.98 -11.25
CA ASN A 217 8.37 8.84 -12.39
C ASN A 217 9.60 9.77 -12.21
N GLU A 218 9.77 10.71 -13.12
CA GLU A 218 10.89 11.66 -13.15
C GLU A 218 10.60 12.96 -12.39
N LYS A 219 9.49 13.04 -11.66
CA LYS A 219 9.09 14.22 -10.89
C LYS A 219 9.30 13.96 -9.41
N LEU A 220 10.12 14.80 -8.78
CA LEU A 220 10.31 14.81 -7.34
C LEU A 220 9.51 15.96 -6.74
N LEU A 221 8.58 15.64 -5.85
CA LEU A 221 7.75 16.60 -5.14
C LEU A 221 8.32 16.77 -3.74
N VAL A 222 8.65 17.99 -3.36
CA VAL A 222 9.18 18.32 -2.03
C VAL A 222 8.36 19.44 -1.42
N LYS A 223 7.91 19.24 -0.19
CA LYS A 223 7.18 20.25 0.58
C LYS A 223 7.79 20.41 1.95
N GLN A 224 7.95 21.66 2.36
CA GLN A 224 8.34 22.03 3.72
C GLN A 224 7.26 22.88 4.36
N ASP A 225 7.20 22.82 5.70
CA ASP A 225 6.21 23.53 6.49
C ASP A 225 6.23 25.05 6.21
N GLY A 226 5.10 25.54 5.69
CA GLY A 226 4.89 26.93 5.31
C GLY A 226 5.60 27.40 4.03
N GLU A 227 6.34 26.53 3.34
CA GLU A 227 7.07 26.86 2.11
C GLU A 227 6.29 26.42 0.86
N ASN A 228 6.74 26.84 -0.33
CA ASN A 228 6.14 26.43 -1.60
C ASN A 228 6.26 24.92 -1.84
N LEU A 229 5.35 24.36 -2.64
CA LEU A 229 5.57 23.02 -3.20
C LEU A 229 6.63 23.14 -4.29
N GLN A 230 7.66 22.31 -4.22
CA GLN A 230 8.70 22.21 -5.23
C GLN A 230 8.49 20.94 -6.04
N ILE A 231 8.33 21.10 -7.36
CA ILE A 231 8.25 20.00 -8.32
C ILE A 231 9.50 20.05 -9.20
N LEU A 232 10.43 19.14 -8.94
CA LEU A 232 11.69 19.04 -9.68
C LEU A 232 11.59 17.94 -10.74
N ASP A 233 11.85 18.27 -12.00
CA ASP A 233 12.12 17.24 -13.02
C ASP A 233 13.55 16.74 -12.85
N VAL A 234 13.70 15.49 -12.42
CA VAL A 234 15.00 14.92 -12.10
C VAL A 234 15.82 14.57 -13.34
N ARG A 235 15.33 14.73 -14.57
CA ARG A 235 16.15 14.53 -15.78
C ARG A 235 16.92 15.80 -16.13
N ASN A 236 16.21 16.92 -16.23
CA ASN A 236 16.76 18.21 -16.67
C ASN A 236 16.98 19.22 -15.52
N PHE A 237 16.63 18.87 -14.28
CA PHE A 237 16.67 19.73 -13.09
C PHE A 237 15.83 21.00 -13.19
N GLN A 238 14.79 21.00 -14.04
CA GLN A 238 13.83 22.09 -14.08
C GLN A 238 12.98 22.07 -12.80
N LEU A 239 12.97 23.19 -12.09
CA LEU A 239 12.18 23.39 -10.87
C LEU A 239 10.94 24.21 -11.19
N THR A 240 9.79 23.69 -10.78
CA THR A 240 8.51 24.40 -10.76
C THR A 240 8.09 24.58 -9.30
N GLU A 241 7.66 25.79 -8.94
CA GLU A 241 7.18 26.07 -7.59
C GLU A 241 5.69 26.46 -7.61
N VAL A 242 4.92 25.91 -6.68
CA VAL A 242 3.52 26.30 -6.44
C VAL A 242 3.44 26.99 -5.09
N SER A 243 2.79 28.15 -5.06
CA SER A 243 2.72 29.00 -3.87
C SER A 243 2.18 28.22 -2.66
N SER A 244 2.73 28.45 -1.47
CA SER A 244 2.22 27.86 -0.22
C SER A 244 0.75 28.22 0.08
N THR A 245 0.25 29.32 -0.51
CA THR A 245 -1.16 29.72 -0.42
C THR A 245 -2.06 28.95 -1.36
N GLU A 246 -1.54 28.49 -2.50
CA GLU A 246 -2.29 27.71 -3.50
C GLU A 246 -2.24 26.22 -3.18
N PHE A 247 -1.05 25.73 -2.82
CA PHE A 247 -0.81 24.35 -2.44
C PHE A 247 -0.52 24.25 -0.94
N MET A 248 -1.54 23.88 -0.18
CA MET A 248 -1.39 23.58 1.25
C MET A 248 -1.11 22.10 1.45
N THR A 249 -0.31 21.75 2.47
CA THR A 249 0.07 20.37 2.76
C THR A 249 -1.17 19.48 2.96
N PRO A 250 -1.37 18.45 2.13
CA PRO A 250 -2.50 17.54 2.23
C PRO A 250 -2.23 16.42 3.25
N SER A 251 -3.28 15.70 3.65
CA SER A 251 -3.17 14.55 4.54
C SER A 251 -2.81 13.24 3.80
N ALA A 252 -3.14 13.13 2.52
CA ALA A 252 -2.76 11.99 1.69
C ALA A 252 -2.58 12.37 0.21
N PHE A 253 -1.88 11.50 -0.51
CA PHE A 253 -1.63 11.58 -1.94
C PHE A 253 -2.05 10.29 -2.64
N ILE A 254 -2.57 10.40 -3.85
CA ILE A 254 -2.70 9.26 -4.76
C ILE A 254 -2.17 9.67 -6.13
N PHE A 255 -1.23 8.90 -6.65
CA PHE A 255 -0.67 9.12 -7.98
C PHE A 255 -1.52 8.45 -9.06
N LEU A 256 -1.83 9.21 -10.12
CA LEU A 256 -2.55 8.73 -11.30
C LEU A 256 -1.54 8.56 -12.44
N TYR A 257 -0.91 7.38 -12.47
CA TYR A 257 0.18 7.05 -13.40
C TYR A 257 -0.20 7.20 -14.88
N GLU A 258 -1.39 6.74 -15.27
CA GLU A 258 -1.85 6.77 -16.66
C GLU A 258 -2.14 8.20 -17.12
N LEU A 259 -2.74 9.01 -16.24
CA LEU A 259 -3.09 10.40 -16.55
C LEU A 259 -1.94 11.40 -16.33
N GLN A 260 -0.85 10.98 -15.68
CA GLN A 260 0.21 11.87 -15.21
C GLN A 260 -0.32 13.02 -14.34
N LEU A 261 -1.20 12.67 -13.40
CA LEU A 261 -1.79 13.59 -12.42
C LEU A 261 -1.57 13.05 -11.01
N PHE A 262 -1.86 13.88 -10.01
CA PHE A 262 -1.91 13.42 -8.63
C PHE A 262 -3.08 14.05 -7.89
N LEU A 263 -3.68 13.25 -7.02
CA LEU A 263 -4.75 13.63 -6.12
C LEU A 263 -4.16 14.05 -4.79
N THR A 264 -4.69 15.14 -4.25
CA THR A 264 -4.42 15.58 -2.89
C THR A 264 -5.70 15.56 -2.08
N PHE A 265 -5.62 14.97 -0.89
CA PHE A 265 -6.73 14.89 0.05
C PHE A 265 -6.47 15.83 1.20
N ARG A 266 -7.41 16.73 1.47
CA ARG A 266 -7.29 17.62 2.62
C ARG A 266 -8.65 17.93 3.19
N ASN A 267 -8.82 17.71 4.49
CA ASN A 267 -10.09 17.81 5.19
C ASN A 267 -11.15 16.90 4.52
N ARG A 268 -11.99 17.49 3.66
CA ARG A 268 -13.06 16.82 2.91
C ARG A 268 -13.04 17.22 1.43
N SER A 269 -11.94 17.80 0.96
CA SER A 269 -11.81 18.23 -0.43
C SER A 269 -10.78 17.35 -1.12
N VAL A 270 -11.10 16.98 -2.36
CA VAL A 270 -10.19 16.28 -3.26
C VAL A 270 -9.80 17.24 -4.35
N ALA A 271 -8.51 17.45 -4.56
CA ALA A 271 -7.99 18.29 -5.62
C ALA A 271 -7.08 17.48 -6.55
N VAL A 272 -7.19 17.74 -7.85
CA VAL A 272 -6.43 17.08 -8.91
C VAL A 272 -5.42 18.08 -9.45
N TRP A 273 -4.15 17.70 -9.43
CA TRP A 273 -3.05 18.54 -9.85
C TRP A 273 -2.26 17.87 -10.96
N ASN A 274 -1.65 18.69 -11.81
CA ASN A 274 -0.65 18.23 -12.76
C ASN A 274 0.78 18.55 -12.27
N PHE A 275 1.77 17.98 -12.95
CA PHE A 275 3.18 18.20 -12.61
C PHE A 275 3.78 19.52 -13.14
N ARG A 276 2.95 20.39 -13.73
CA ARG A 276 3.27 21.82 -13.93
C ARG A 276 2.84 22.67 -12.74
N GLY A 277 2.26 22.05 -11.70
CA GLY A 277 1.80 22.76 -10.51
C GLY A 277 0.44 23.43 -10.67
N GLU A 278 -0.29 23.11 -11.74
CA GLU A 278 -1.60 23.68 -12.03
C GLU A 278 -2.68 22.79 -11.41
N LEU A 279 -3.66 23.42 -10.76
CA LEU A 279 -4.90 22.76 -10.34
C LEU A 279 -5.72 22.44 -11.59
N VAL A 280 -5.96 21.16 -11.85
CA VAL A 280 -6.76 20.69 -13.00
C VAL A 280 -8.24 20.74 -12.68
N THR A 281 -8.63 20.22 -11.51
CA THR A 281 -10.00 20.28 -11.00
C THR A 281 -10.01 20.07 -9.49
N SER A 282 -11.10 20.46 -8.83
CA SER A 282 -11.33 20.23 -7.41
C SER A 282 -12.76 19.83 -7.16
N PHE A 283 -12.94 18.93 -6.21
CA PHE A 283 -14.23 18.45 -5.81
C PHE A 283 -14.48 18.87 -4.36
N GLU A 284 -15.30 19.91 -4.19
CA GLU A 284 -15.69 20.44 -2.89
C GLU A 284 -16.82 19.63 -2.24
N ASP A 285 -17.62 18.95 -3.07
CA ASP A 285 -18.84 18.25 -2.68
C ASP A 285 -18.58 16.79 -2.22
N HIS A 286 -17.33 16.33 -2.25
CA HIS A 286 -16.95 14.98 -1.81
C HIS A 286 -16.73 14.93 -0.30
N LEU A 287 -17.82 15.04 0.44
CA LEU A 287 -17.84 14.90 1.90
C LEU A 287 -17.47 13.48 2.33
N LEU A 288 -16.17 13.17 2.35
CA LEU A 288 -15.61 11.94 2.90
C LEU A 288 -16.09 11.77 4.36
N TRP A 289 -16.52 10.56 4.71
CA TRP A 289 -17.20 10.28 5.99
C TRP A 289 -16.30 10.57 7.22
N HIS A 290 -14.99 10.35 7.09
CA HIS A 290 -14.01 10.70 8.12
C HIS A 290 -13.10 11.84 7.65
N PRO A 291 -12.76 12.83 8.52
CA PRO A 291 -11.67 13.75 8.24
C PRO A 291 -10.37 12.93 8.15
N ASP A 292 -9.53 13.25 7.17
CA ASP A 292 -8.24 12.59 6.94
C ASP A 292 -8.35 11.09 6.65
N CYS A 293 -9.25 10.73 5.73
CA CYS A 293 -9.33 9.37 5.20
C CYS A 293 -8.00 8.92 4.60
N ASN A 294 -7.32 8.00 5.29
CA ASN A 294 -6.30 7.14 4.70
C ASN A 294 -6.91 6.39 3.50
N THR A 295 -6.09 6.02 2.52
CA THR A 295 -6.40 5.40 1.20
C THR A 295 -7.41 4.24 1.17
N ASN A 296 -7.89 3.74 2.31
CA ASN A 296 -8.82 2.63 2.44
C ASN A 296 -10.30 2.96 2.15
N ASN A 297 -10.67 4.25 1.99
CA ASN A 297 -12.07 4.66 1.74
C ASN A 297 -12.32 5.15 0.30
N ILE A 298 -11.30 5.06 -0.56
CA ILE A 298 -11.30 5.61 -1.92
C ILE A 298 -10.73 4.53 -2.84
N TYR A 299 -11.53 4.12 -3.84
CA TYR A 299 -11.10 3.22 -4.90
C TYR A 299 -11.02 4.00 -6.20
N ILE A 300 -9.93 3.83 -6.93
CA ILE A 300 -9.76 4.42 -8.27
C ILE A 300 -9.83 3.27 -9.26
N THR A 301 -10.64 3.44 -10.30
CA THR A 301 -10.78 2.44 -11.36
C THR A 301 -9.46 2.21 -12.09
N SER A 302 -9.31 1.05 -12.71
CA SER A 302 -8.04 0.65 -13.35
C SER A 302 -7.65 1.54 -14.53
N ASP A 303 -8.64 2.12 -15.21
CA ASP A 303 -8.56 3.14 -16.25
C ASP A 303 -8.34 4.56 -15.72
N GLN A 304 -8.34 4.75 -14.40
CA GLN A 304 -8.14 6.05 -13.74
C GLN A 304 -9.08 7.15 -14.25
N ASP A 305 -10.29 6.78 -14.66
CA ASP A 305 -11.32 7.70 -15.11
C ASP A 305 -12.32 8.03 -13.99
N LEU A 306 -12.44 7.17 -12.98
CA LEU A 306 -13.40 7.30 -11.89
C LEU A 306 -12.73 7.20 -10.52
N ILE A 307 -13.09 8.13 -9.64
CA ILE A 307 -12.93 7.97 -8.19
C ILE A 307 -14.26 7.43 -7.63
N ILE A 308 -14.17 6.32 -6.89
CA ILE A 308 -15.25 5.78 -6.07
C ILE A 308 -14.92 6.09 -4.62
N SER A 309 -15.69 6.98 -3.99
CA SER A 309 -15.47 7.38 -2.60
C SER A 309 -16.66 7.05 -1.72
N TYR A 310 -16.37 6.67 -0.47
CA TYR A 310 -17.36 6.48 0.58
C TYR A 310 -17.68 7.82 1.28
N CYS A 311 -18.84 8.42 0.96
CA CYS A 311 -19.19 9.78 1.39
C CYS A 311 -20.42 9.80 2.31
N LYS A 312 -20.52 10.83 3.15
CA LYS A 312 -21.70 11.10 3.98
C LYS A 312 -22.82 11.67 3.09
N ALA A 313 -24.02 11.11 3.19
CA ALA A 313 -25.19 11.67 2.51
C ALA A 313 -25.56 13.03 3.11
N ASP A 314 -25.94 14.00 2.26
CA ASP A 314 -26.48 15.27 2.72
C ASP A 314 -27.78 15.04 3.50
N SER A 315 -27.79 15.50 4.75
CA SER A 315 -28.91 15.36 5.66
C SER A 315 -29.99 16.40 5.33
N THR A 316 -30.86 16.11 4.38
CA THR A 316 -32.16 16.82 4.27
C THR A 316 -33.28 16.13 5.05
N ASP A 317 -33.08 14.88 5.50
CA ASP A 317 -34.04 14.16 6.35
C ASP A 317 -33.52 14.00 7.77
N SER A 318 -34.17 14.70 8.70
CA SER A 318 -33.83 14.80 10.12
C SER A 318 -34.13 13.54 10.95
N PHE A 319 -34.20 12.34 10.35
CA PHE A 319 -34.54 11.11 11.06
C PHE A 319 -33.74 9.84 10.71
N SER A 320 -32.57 9.96 10.08
CA SER A 320 -31.66 8.82 9.93
C SER A 320 -30.20 9.25 10.07
N GLU A 321 -29.63 9.01 11.25
CA GLU A 321 -28.20 8.71 11.33
C GLU A 321 -27.98 7.41 10.54
N GLU A 322 -26.96 7.35 9.67
CA GLU A 322 -26.56 6.19 8.83
C GLU A 322 -27.04 6.12 7.36
N ASN A 323 -27.20 7.25 6.65
CA ASN A 323 -27.21 7.20 5.18
C ASN A 323 -25.80 7.43 4.63
N VAL A 324 -25.25 6.40 3.99
CA VAL A 324 -23.96 6.44 3.31
C VAL A 324 -24.17 6.26 1.82
N ILE A 325 -23.49 7.07 1.02
CA ILE A 325 -23.55 7.04 -0.44
C ILE A 325 -22.17 6.75 -1.04
N ILE A 326 -22.18 5.94 -2.10
CA ILE A 326 -21.03 5.78 -2.98
C ILE A 326 -21.11 6.90 -4.00
N VAL A 327 -20.10 7.77 -4.04
CA VAL A 327 -20.02 8.84 -5.03
C VAL A 327 -19.04 8.44 -6.11
N LEU A 328 -19.51 8.49 -7.36
CA LEU A 328 -18.75 8.25 -8.58
C LEU A 328 -18.39 9.59 -9.18
N VAL A 329 -17.10 9.80 -9.42
CA VAL A 329 -16.58 11.10 -9.83
C VAL A 329 -15.70 10.91 -11.05
N PRO A 330 -16.04 11.50 -12.22
CA PRO A 330 -15.14 11.51 -13.35
C PRO A 330 -13.91 12.37 -13.02
N LEU A 331 -12.72 11.80 -13.20
CA LEU A 331 -11.43 12.44 -12.94
C LEU A 331 -11.09 13.52 -13.96
N VAL A 332 -11.65 13.41 -15.16
CA VAL A 332 -11.48 14.34 -16.28
C VAL A 332 -12.81 14.44 -17.02
N SER A 333 -13.30 15.66 -17.25
CA SER A 333 -14.46 15.98 -18.09
C SER A 333 -14.05 16.75 -19.33
#